data_AF-A0A316EB00-F1
#
_entry.id   AF-A0A316EB00-F1
#
_cell.length_a   1.000
_cell.length_b   1.000
_cell.length_c   1.000
_cell.angle_alpha   90.00
_cell.angle_beta   90.00
_cell.angle_gamma   90.00
#
_symmetry.space_group_name_H-M   'P 1'
#
loop_
_entity.id
_entity.type
_entity.pdbx_description
1 polymer ?
#
loop_
_entity_poly.entity_id
_entity_poly.type
_entity_poly.pdbx_seq_one_letter_code
_entity_poly.pdbx_strand_id
1 'polypeptide(L)'
;MRPPRIIKILKVEPFKITSLWTNGDVRLNDFSSKLDIFRNTERLKPLLDFEKFSQVSINDGDTFSWENIQYVNTKGNLTSISFDPDTLFTESVLAETPPIIEIDSRREFTQSDYANRNGLTASKVRTWVKRGKLKSRYVPHLGITLIVT
;
A
#
# COMPACT_ATOMS: atom_id res chain seq x y z
N MET A 1 -17.22 9.14 -6.78
CA MET A 1 -16.74 8.19 -5.74
C MET A 1 -15.22 8.22 -5.77
N ARG A 2 -14.54 8.46 -4.63
CA ARG A 2 -13.07 8.52 -4.57
C ARG A 2 -12.49 7.11 -4.83
N PRO A 3 -11.47 6.94 -5.69
CA PRO A 3 -10.83 5.64 -5.86
C PRO A 3 -10.27 5.10 -4.54
N PRO A 4 -10.02 3.79 -4.43
CA PRO A 4 -9.34 3.21 -3.28
C PRO A 4 -8.00 3.88 -2.99
N ARG A 5 -7.51 3.70 -1.77
CA ARG A 5 -6.26 4.28 -1.27
C ARG A 5 -5.35 3.21 -0.68
N ILE A 6 -4.04 3.45 -0.66
CA ILE A 6 -3.07 2.48 -0.16
C ILE A 6 -3.08 2.51 1.37
N ILE A 7 -3.15 1.33 1.99
CA ILE A 7 -3.12 1.16 3.46
C ILE A 7 -1.74 0.69 3.89
N LYS A 8 -1.19 -0.28 3.18
CA LYS A 8 0.03 -0.99 3.60
C LYS A 8 0.82 -1.45 2.39
N ILE A 9 2.13 -1.23 2.43
CA ILE A 9 3.07 -1.87 1.51
C ILE A 9 3.32 -3.28 2.02
N LEU A 10 3.15 -4.27 1.15
CA LEU A 10 3.28 -5.69 1.51
C LEU A 10 4.60 -6.27 1.00
N LYS A 11 5.06 -5.84 -0.18
CA LYS A 11 6.31 -6.30 -0.78
C LYS A 11 6.87 -5.23 -1.71
N VAL A 12 8.18 -5.07 -1.68
CA VAL A 12 8.92 -4.21 -2.61
C VAL A 12 9.95 -5.07 -3.33
N GLU A 13 9.89 -5.05 -4.65
CA GLU A 13 10.81 -5.70 -5.58
C GLU A 13 11.37 -4.65 -6.53
N PRO A 14 12.44 -4.94 -7.31
CA PRO A 14 12.95 -3.99 -8.29
C PRO A 14 11.83 -3.44 -9.20
N PHE A 15 11.55 -2.14 -9.03
CA PHE A 15 10.52 -1.38 -9.75
C PHE A 15 9.08 -1.90 -9.59
N LYS A 16 8.80 -2.70 -8.57
CA LYS A 16 7.49 -3.30 -8.33
C LYS A 16 7.10 -3.16 -6.88
N ILE A 17 5.88 -2.70 -6.62
CA ILE A 17 5.34 -2.56 -5.27
C ILE A 17 4.00 -3.26 -5.19
N THR A 18 3.89 -4.20 -4.25
CA THR A 18 2.62 -4.86 -3.92
C THR A 18 2.05 -4.21 -2.66
N SER A 19 0.80 -3.77 -2.70
CA SER A 19 0.18 -3.05 -1.60
C SER A 19 -1.29 -3.44 -1.38
N LEU A 20 -1.75 -3.28 -0.13
CA LEU A 20 -3.14 -3.43 0.28
C LEU A 20 -3.89 -2.11 0.14
N TRP A 21 -5.10 -2.16 -0.42
CA TRP A 21 -5.93 -0.97 -0.69
C TRP A 21 -7.21 -0.94 0.15
N THR A 22 -7.81 0.24 0.34
CA THR A 22 -9.02 0.46 1.16
C THR A 22 -10.29 -0.26 0.71
N ASN A 23 -10.29 -0.88 -0.46
CA ASN A 23 -11.33 -1.79 -0.94
C ASN A 23 -11.03 -3.28 -0.65
N GLY A 24 -9.92 -3.54 0.05
CA GLY A 24 -9.41 -4.87 0.40
C GLY A 24 -8.65 -5.55 -0.72
N ASP A 25 -8.47 -4.91 -1.87
CA ASP A 25 -7.67 -5.47 -2.95
C ASP A 25 -6.20 -5.43 -2.56
N VAL A 26 -5.49 -6.50 -2.91
CA VAL A 26 -4.04 -6.44 -3.06
C VAL A 26 -3.72 -6.20 -4.52
N ARG A 27 -2.91 -5.19 -4.78
CA ARG A 27 -2.58 -4.76 -6.14
C ARG A 27 -1.08 -4.61 -6.31
N LEU A 28 -0.62 -4.90 -7.52
CA LEU A 28 0.75 -4.72 -7.97
C LEU A 28 0.82 -3.45 -8.81
N ASN A 29 1.70 -2.53 -8.40
CA ASN A 29 2.15 -1.41 -9.20
C ASN A 29 3.51 -1.77 -9.81
N ASP A 30 3.53 -1.99 -11.13
CA ASP A 30 4.76 -2.25 -11.89
C ASP A 30 5.21 -0.97 -12.59
N PHE A 31 6.35 -0.43 -12.15
CA PHE A 31 6.94 0.81 -12.66
C PHE A 31 7.88 0.57 -13.84
N SER A 32 8.00 -0.66 -14.35
CA SER A 32 8.90 -1.00 -15.47
C SER A 32 8.60 -0.15 -16.72
N SER A 33 7.34 0.15 -16.99
CA SER A 33 6.92 1.02 -18.11
C SER A 33 7.30 2.49 -17.92
N LYS A 34 7.65 2.91 -16.70
CA LYS A 34 8.05 4.28 -16.37
C LYS A 34 9.57 4.46 -16.32
N LEU A 35 10.36 3.41 -16.55
CA LEU A 35 11.82 3.49 -16.47
C LEU A 35 12.41 4.51 -17.45
N ASP A 36 11.87 4.63 -18.65
CA ASP A 36 12.31 5.64 -19.61
C ASP A 36 11.97 7.06 -19.13
N ILE A 37 10.82 7.24 -18.50
CA ILE A 37 10.46 8.52 -17.87
C ILE A 37 11.43 8.84 -16.72
N PHE A 38 11.79 7.84 -15.91
CA PHE A 38 12.72 8.01 -14.80
C PHE A 38 14.12 8.40 -15.28
N ARG A 39 14.62 7.78 -16.36
CA ARG A 39 15.91 8.12 -16.98
C ARG A 39 15.96 9.56 -17.50
N ASN A 40 14.86 10.00 -18.11
CA ASN A 40 14.80 11.29 -18.79
C ASN A 40 14.34 12.44 -17.89
N THR A 41 13.96 12.17 -16.64
CA THR A 41 13.49 13.18 -15.69
C THR A 41 14.44 13.27 -14.51
N GLU A 42 15.20 14.38 -14.39
CA GLU A 42 16.26 14.54 -13.38
C GLU A 42 15.80 14.20 -11.96
N ARG A 43 14.64 14.73 -11.55
CA ARG A 43 14.07 14.47 -10.21
C ARG A 43 13.68 13.00 -9.97
N LEU A 44 13.47 12.19 -11.01
CA LEU A 44 13.05 10.79 -10.90
C LEU A 44 14.20 9.79 -11.08
N LYS A 45 15.35 10.23 -11.62
CA LYS A 45 16.53 9.36 -11.81
C LYS A 45 16.92 8.57 -10.57
N PRO A 46 16.85 9.10 -9.33
CA PRO A 46 17.23 8.32 -8.16
C PRO A 46 16.34 7.09 -7.92
N LEU A 47 15.13 7.01 -8.49
CA LEU A 47 14.28 5.82 -8.42
C LEU A 47 14.78 4.64 -9.26
N LEU A 48 15.78 4.85 -10.14
CA LEU A 48 16.43 3.77 -10.88
C LEU A 48 17.36 2.92 -10.00
N ASP A 49 17.79 3.47 -8.87
CA ASP A 49 18.56 2.77 -7.85
C ASP A 49 17.60 1.99 -6.94
N PHE A 50 17.71 0.66 -6.92
CA PHE A 50 16.83 -0.17 -6.11
C PHE A 50 16.96 0.11 -4.61
N GLU A 51 18.15 0.47 -4.11
CA GLU A 51 18.33 0.79 -2.70
C GLU A 51 17.45 1.98 -2.33
N LYS A 52 17.44 3.02 -3.17
CA LYS A 52 16.59 4.19 -2.98
C LYS A 52 15.12 3.89 -3.23
N PHE A 53 14.79 3.12 -4.26
CA PHE A 53 13.43 2.70 -4.59
C PHE A 53 12.80 1.87 -3.46
N SER A 54 13.59 1.02 -2.79
CA SER A 54 13.12 0.14 -1.72
C SER A 54 12.66 0.89 -0.46
N GLN A 55 13.08 2.15 -0.29
CA GLN A 55 12.72 2.99 0.85
C GLN A 55 11.36 3.70 0.67
N VAL A 56 10.51 3.17 -0.20
CA VAL A 56 9.16 3.70 -0.41
C VAL A 56 8.34 3.65 0.88
N SER A 57 7.66 4.74 1.19
CA SER A 57 6.72 4.89 2.30
C SER A 57 5.31 5.25 1.80
N ILE A 58 4.33 5.23 2.71
CA ILE A 58 2.99 5.78 2.46
C ILE A 58 2.93 7.12 3.18
N ASN A 59 2.61 8.19 2.47
CA ASN A 59 2.45 9.53 3.06
C ASN A 59 0.99 9.82 3.46
N ASP A 60 0.75 11.01 4.00
CA ASP A 60 -0.60 11.49 4.42
C ASP A 60 -1.63 11.57 3.28
N GLY A 61 -1.19 11.48 2.03
CA GLY A 61 -2.05 11.38 0.85
C GLY A 61 -2.53 9.96 0.53
N ASP A 62 -2.17 8.99 1.38
CA ASP A 62 -2.36 7.55 1.18
C ASP A 62 -1.79 7.05 -0.16
N THR A 63 -0.61 7.57 -0.52
CA THR A 63 0.09 7.24 -1.77
C THR A 63 1.56 6.90 -1.53
N PHE A 64 2.20 6.26 -2.51
CA PHE A 64 3.63 6.00 -2.46
C PHE A 64 4.43 7.31 -2.48
N SER A 65 5.40 7.37 -1.58
CA SER A 65 6.31 8.49 -1.40
C SER A 65 7.73 7.98 -1.16
N TRP A 66 8.73 8.75 -1.62
CA TRP A 66 10.14 8.48 -1.37
C TRP A 66 10.77 9.67 -0.63
N GLU A 67 10.65 9.66 0.69
CA GLU A 67 11.15 10.75 1.55
C GLU A 67 12.67 10.87 1.56
N ASN A 68 13.36 9.77 1.25
CA ASN A 68 14.80 9.72 1.05
C ASN A 68 15.27 10.42 -0.24
N ILE A 69 14.35 10.78 -1.14
CA ILE A 69 14.67 11.47 -2.39
C ILE A 69 13.96 12.83 -2.41
N GLN A 70 14.73 13.89 -2.19
CA GLN A 70 14.22 15.26 -2.15
C GLN A 70 14.64 16.04 -3.40
N TYR A 71 13.76 16.94 -3.87
CA TYR A 71 14.03 17.87 -4.95
C TYR A 71 13.33 19.21 -4.71
N VAL A 72 13.82 20.27 -5.34
CA VAL A 72 13.17 21.58 -5.31
C VAL A 72 12.08 21.62 -6.38
N ASN A 73 10.83 21.80 -5.96
CA ASN A 73 9.71 21.90 -6.89
C ASN A 73 9.66 23.27 -7.58
N THR A 74 8.72 23.44 -8.51
CA THR A 74 8.54 24.70 -9.26
C THR A 74 8.18 25.91 -8.40
N LYS A 75 7.79 25.69 -7.13
CA LYS A 75 7.50 26.74 -6.15
C LYS A 75 8.70 27.05 -5.23
N GLY A 76 9.86 26.44 -5.48
CA GLY A 76 11.06 26.62 -4.65
C GLY A 76 11.06 25.79 -3.36
N ASN A 77 10.08 24.93 -3.14
CA ASN A 77 9.98 24.13 -1.92
C ASN A 77 10.70 22.78 -2.09
N LEU A 78 11.44 22.37 -1.06
CA LEU A 78 11.99 21.03 -0.97
C LEU A 78 10.85 20.03 -0.74
N THR A 79 10.76 19.02 -1.60
CA THR A 79 9.68 18.03 -1.55
C THR A 79 10.15 16.65 -1.97
N SER A 80 9.43 15.63 -1.54
CA SER A 80 9.70 14.22 -1.84
C SER A 80 9.01 13.79 -3.13
N ILE A 81 9.51 12.74 -3.77
CA ILE A 81 8.80 12.15 -4.90
C ILE A 81 7.56 11.44 -4.38
N SER A 82 6.39 11.76 -4.96
CA SER A 82 5.16 11.02 -4.76
C SER A 82 4.39 10.90 -6.07
N PHE A 83 3.56 9.86 -6.17
CA PHE A 83 2.68 9.66 -7.32
C PHE A 83 1.23 9.96 -6.96
N ASP A 84 0.45 10.35 -7.97
CA ASP A 84 -0.99 10.54 -7.80
C ASP A 84 -1.67 9.20 -7.46
N PRO A 85 -2.42 9.10 -6.34
CA PRO A 85 -3.02 7.84 -5.91
C PRO A 85 -4.09 7.31 -6.87
N ASP A 86 -4.77 8.18 -7.61
CA ASP A 86 -5.81 7.77 -8.57
C ASP A 86 -5.16 7.14 -9.81
N THR A 87 -4.06 7.71 -10.26
CA THR A 87 -3.21 7.16 -11.32
C THR A 87 -2.62 5.81 -10.89
N LEU A 88 -2.07 5.71 -9.69
CA LEU A 88 -1.55 4.45 -9.16
C LEU A 88 -2.62 3.36 -9.11
N PHE A 89 -3.84 3.69 -8.69
CA PHE A 89 -4.93 2.72 -8.66
C PHE A 89 -5.28 2.23 -10.06
N THR A 90 -5.39 3.16 -11.01
CA THR A 90 -5.76 2.88 -12.40
C THR A 90 -4.72 2.01 -13.10
N GLU A 91 -3.44 2.27 -12.88
CA GLU A 91 -2.34 1.54 -13.54
C GLU A 91 -1.99 0.22 -12.84
N SER A 92 -2.39 0.04 -11.58
CA SER A 92 -2.12 -1.20 -10.85
C SER A 92 -2.98 -2.36 -11.32
N VAL A 93 -2.47 -3.58 -11.18
CA VAL A 93 -3.20 -4.82 -11.49
C VAL A 93 -3.55 -5.57 -10.20
N LEU A 94 -4.67 -6.29 -10.19
CA LEU A 94 -5.01 -7.18 -9.08
C LEU A 94 -3.94 -8.28 -8.96
N ALA A 95 -3.44 -8.51 -7.75
CA ALA A 95 -2.53 -9.62 -7.50
C ALA A 95 -3.31 -10.94 -7.61
N GLU A 96 -2.85 -11.85 -8.47
CA GLU A 96 -3.50 -13.16 -8.69
C GLU A 96 -3.57 -14.00 -7.41
N THR A 97 -2.51 -13.91 -6.60
CA THR A 97 -2.49 -14.47 -5.25
C THR A 97 -2.46 -13.30 -4.27
N PRO A 98 -3.48 -13.10 -3.44
CA PRO A 98 -3.40 -12.10 -2.40
C PRO A 98 -2.25 -12.53 -1.46
N PRO A 99 -1.17 -11.74 -1.33
CA PRO A 99 -0.15 -12.03 -0.33
C PRO A 99 -0.80 -12.13 1.04
N ILE A 100 -0.19 -12.97 1.86
CA ILE A 100 -0.56 -13.13 3.26
C ILE A 100 -0.50 -11.74 3.91
N ILE A 101 -1.66 -11.24 4.35
CA ILE A 101 -1.72 -10.04 5.16
C ILE A 101 -1.32 -10.46 6.57
N GLU A 102 -0.05 -10.29 6.91
CA GLU A 102 0.43 -10.49 8.27
C GLU A 102 -0.25 -9.49 9.21
N ILE A 103 -0.93 -10.05 10.20
CA ILE A 103 -1.60 -9.35 11.29
C ILE A 103 -0.63 -9.31 12.48
N ASP A 104 -0.56 -8.15 13.14
CA ASP A 104 0.27 -8.01 14.34
C ASP A 104 -0.44 -8.64 15.53
N SER A 105 -0.16 -9.92 15.77
CA SER A 105 -0.77 -10.71 16.84
C SER A 105 -0.61 -10.12 18.25
N ARG A 106 0.28 -9.15 18.47
CA ARG A 106 0.45 -8.48 19.77
C ARG A 106 -0.54 -7.34 19.98
N ARG A 107 -1.16 -6.85 18.91
CA ARG A 107 -1.99 -5.62 18.90
C ARG A 107 -3.33 -5.78 18.19
N GLU A 108 -3.49 -6.82 17.36
CA GLU A 108 -4.63 -7.02 16.48
C GLU A 108 -5.27 -8.38 16.75
N PHE A 109 -6.13 -8.45 17.77
CA PHE A 109 -6.80 -9.69 18.17
C PHE A 109 -8.13 -9.85 17.43
N THR A 110 -8.77 -8.74 17.05
CA THR A 110 -10.06 -8.71 16.36
C THR A 110 -9.99 -7.94 15.05
N GLN A 111 -11.03 -8.11 14.22
CA GLN A 111 -11.20 -7.29 13.01
C GLN A 111 -11.30 -5.79 13.32
N SER A 112 -11.82 -5.43 14.49
CA SER A 112 -11.95 -4.04 14.94
C SER A 112 -10.59 -3.46 15.28
N ASP A 113 -9.70 -4.23 15.91
CA ASP A 113 -8.35 -3.78 16.26
C ASP A 113 -7.54 -3.48 15.00
N TYR A 114 -7.57 -4.42 14.04
CA TYR A 114 -6.97 -4.21 12.73
C TYR A 114 -7.56 -2.99 12.02
N ALA A 115 -8.89 -2.83 12.06
CA ALA A 115 -9.54 -1.69 11.45
C ALA A 115 -9.06 -0.36 12.05
N ASN A 116 -9.07 -0.25 13.38
CA ASN A 116 -8.69 0.96 14.10
C ASN A 116 -7.24 1.36 13.81
N ARG A 117 -6.30 0.42 13.85
CA ARG A 117 -4.88 0.70 13.56
C ARG A 117 -4.66 1.22 12.14
N ASN A 118 -5.41 0.69 11.19
CA ASN A 118 -5.26 1.01 9.77
C ASN A 118 -6.20 2.14 9.31
N GLY A 119 -6.87 2.86 10.23
CA GLY A 119 -7.79 3.95 9.87
C GLY A 119 -9.04 3.48 9.11
N LEU A 120 -9.45 2.23 9.29
CA LEU A 120 -10.61 1.60 8.64
C LEU A 120 -11.77 1.44 9.60
N THR A 121 -12.95 1.09 9.06
CA THR A 121 -14.08 0.67 9.87
C THR A 121 -14.12 -0.85 9.98
N ALA A 122 -14.54 -1.37 11.14
CA ALA A 122 -14.72 -2.82 11.33
C ALA A 122 -15.69 -3.44 10.31
N SER A 123 -16.66 -2.65 9.81
CA SER A 123 -17.57 -3.07 8.74
C SER A 123 -16.86 -3.34 7.41
N LYS A 124 -15.87 -2.52 7.04
CA LYS A 124 -15.04 -2.75 5.85
C LYS A 124 -14.26 -4.05 5.97
N VAL A 125 -13.60 -4.26 7.12
CA VAL A 125 -12.81 -5.49 7.38
C VAL A 125 -13.71 -6.73 7.36
N ARG A 126 -14.90 -6.68 7.98
CA ARG A 126 -15.92 -7.75 7.88
C ARG A 126 -16.28 -8.07 6.43
N THR A 127 -16.44 -7.05 5.61
CA THR A 127 -16.75 -7.21 4.18
C THR A 127 -15.62 -7.91 3.44
N TRP A 128 -14.36 -7.63 3.76
CA TRP A 128 -13.21 -8.30 3.15
C TRP A 128 -13.14 -9.78 3.51
N VAL A 129 -13.36 -10.10 4.79
CA VAL A 129 -13.44 -11.49 5.27
C VAL A 129 -14.57 -12.25 4.57
N LYS A 130 -15.77 -11.66 4.50
CA LYS A 130 -16.91 -12.27 3.78
C LYS A 130 -16.61 -12.52 2.29
N ARG A 131 -15.77 -11.68 1.68
CA ARG A 131 -15.34 -11.81 0.28
C ARG A 131 -14.11 -12.69 0.09
N GLY A 132 -13.62 -13.35 1.15
CA GLY A 132 -12.45 -14.22 1.09
C GLY A 132 -11.11 -13.49 0.87
N LYS A 133 -11.09 -12.15 0.97
CA LYS A 133 -9.88 -11.34 0.79
C LYS A 133 -8.94 -11.36 1.99
N LEU A 134 -9.44 -11.80 3.14
CA LEU A 134 -8.71 -11.87 4.40
C LEU A 134 -9.15 -13.11 5.17
N LYS A 135 -8.18 -13.88 5.70
CA LYS A 135 -8.46 -15.08 6.50
C LYS A 135 -8.88 -14.70 7.93
N SER A 136 -9.87 -15.41 8.46
CA SER A 136 -10.36 -15.18 9.82
C SER A 136 -10.88 -16.48 10.45
N ARG A 137 -10.93 -16.52 11.78
CA ARG A 137 -11.59 -17.58 12.55
C ARG A 137 -12.46 -16.97 13.65
N TYR A 138 -13.53 -17.68 14.01
CA TYR A 138 -14.32 -17.32 15.18
C TYR A 138 -13.68 -17.86 16.47
N VAL A 139 -13.64 -17.02 17.50
CA VAL A 139 -13.18 -17.35 18.85
C VAL A 139 -14.26 -16.86 19.83
N PRO A 140 -14.94 -17.75 20.58
CA PRO A 140 -16.16 -17.39 21.32
C PRO A 140 -16.07 -16.17 22.25
N HIS A 141 -14.92 -15.97 22.90
CA HIS A 141 -14.70 -14.87 23.85
C HIS A 141 -14.10 -13.60 23.21
N LEU A 142 -13.64 -13.67 21.97
CA LEU A 142 -13.06 -12.54 21.23
C LEU A 142 -13.89 -12.11 20.02
N GLY A 143 -14.92 -12.89 19.66
CA GLY A 143 -15.65 -12.73 18.41
C GLY A 143 -14.85 -13.22 17.20
N ILE A 144 -14.95 -12.53 16.06
CA ILE A 144 -14.18 -12.90 14.86
C ILE A 144 -12.78 -12.28 14.95
N THR A 145 -11.78 -13.15 14.82
CA THR A 145 -10.36 -12.85 14.90
C THR A 145 -9.69 -13.07 13.55
N LEU A 146 -8.64 -12.32 13.25
CA LEU A 146 -7.88 -12.50 12.01
C LEU A 146 -6.80 -13.59 12.20
N ILE A 147 -6.58 -14.42 11.18
CA ILE A 147 -5.59 -15.50 11.28
C ILE A 147 -4.23 -14.97 10.84
N VAL A 148 -3.26 -15.04 11.74
CA VAL A 148 -1.83 -14.85 11.43
C VAL A 148 -1.38 -16.13 10.72
N THR A 149 -0.91 -16.02 9.49
CA THR A 149 -0.34 -17.14 8.72
C THR A 149 1.15 -16.95 8.55
#